data_AF-Q0KA46-F1
#
_entry.id   AF-Q0KA46-F1
#
_cell.length_a   1.000
_cell.length_b   1.000
_cell.length_c   1.000
_cell.angle_alpha   90.00
_cell.angle_beta   90.00
_cell.angle_gamma   90.00
#
_symmetry.space_group_name_H-M   'P 1'
#
loop_
_entity.id
_entity.type
_entity.pdbx_description
1 polymer ?
#
loop_
_entity_poly.entity_id
_entity_poly.type
_entity_poly.pdbx_seq_one_letter_code
_entity_poly.pdbx_strand_id
1 'polypeptide(L)'
;MLGQQMSTASPPRSTPNGLITLLFHLSHAASQGQLDPVLVRELGKRIYTEIDACKADDAKSQVELNLLSEAMARFEETLLAARSHMLIAAIRRAGSTERPHREADQAPGTHEGGAPLPENRPFDPSPVSGRCTDYLGRLATLGQGGPPLG
;
A
#
# COMPACT_ATOMS: atom_id res chain seq x y z
N MET A 1 -16.51 -25.07 -43.72
CA MET A 1 -17.28 -24.78 -42.50
C MET A 1 -16.30 -24.26 -41.47
N LEU A 2 -16.25 -22.94 -41.24
CA LEU A 2 -15.37 -22.34 -40.24
C LEU A 2 -16.06 -22.48 -38.87
N GLY A 3 -15.44 -23.26 -37.99
CA GLY A 3 -15.87 -23.38 -36.61
C GLY A 3 -15.71 -22.04 -35.91
N GLN A 4 -16.83 -21.42 -35.56
CA GLN A 4 -16.87 -20.33 -34.59
C GLN A 4 -16.32 -20.90 -33.27
N GLN A 5 -15.07 -20.58 -32.96
CA GLN A 5 -14.58 -20.71 -31.60
C GLN A 5 -15.41 -19.74 -30.76
N MET A 6 -16.42 -20.27 -30.09
CA MET A 6 -17.13 -19.53 -29.06
C MET A 6 -16.11 -19.24 -27.97
N SER A 7 -15.71 -17.97 -27.85
CA SER A 7 -14.86 -17.49 -26.77
C SER A 7 -15.52 -17.89 -25.45
N THR A 8 -14.93 -18.83 -24.74
CA THR A 8 -15.39 -19.29 -23.43
C THR A 8 -15.02 -18.32 -22.31
N ALA A 9 -14.57 -17.11 -22.66
CA ALA A 9 -14.29 -16.07 -21.70
C ALA A 9 -15.61 -15.57 -21.10
N SER A 10 -15.79 -15.76 -19.79
CA SER A 10 -16.90 -15.15 -19.07
C SER A 10 -16.83 -13.63 -19.27
N PRO A 11 -17.96 -12.95 -19.51
CA PRO A 11 -17.97 -11.50 -19.57
C PRO A 11 -17.44 -10.91 -18.25
N PRO A 12 -16.76 -9.75 -18.31
CA PRO A 12 -16.30 -9.07 -17.12
C PRO A 12 -17.49 -8.74 -16.22
N ARG A 13 -17.35 -9.02 -14.92
CA ARG A 13 -18.34 -8.70 -13.88
C ARG A 13 -18.11 -7.31 -13.28
N SER A 14 -16.92 -6.75 -13.50
CA SER A 14 -16.46 -5.49 -12.94
C SER A 14 -16.35 -4.41 -14.01
N THR A 15 -16.41 -3.15 -13.59
CA THR A 15 -16.17 -2.00 -14.47
C THR A 15 -14.71 -1.56 -14.41
N PRO A 16 -14.14 -0.97 -15.49
CA PRO A 16 -12.78 -0.46 -15.47
C PRO A 16 -12.51 0.51 -14.31
N ASN A 17 -13.44 1.45 -14.08
CA ASN A 17 -13.33 2.41 -12.97
C ASN A 17 -13.33 1.71 -11.60
N GLY A 18 -14.18 0.70 -11.40
CA GLY A 18 -14.21 -0.08 -10.16
C GLY A 18 -12.89 -0.81 -9.90
N LEU A 19 -12.28 -1.38 -10.93
CA LEU A 19 -10.97 -2.05 -10.83
C LEU A 19 -9.83 -1.06 -10.54
N ILE A 20 -9.85 0.12 -11.15
CA ILE A 20 -8.89 1.21 -10.84
C ILE A 20 -8.99 1.60 -9.37
N THR A 21 -10.20 1.87 -8.87
CA THR A 21 -10.43 2.24 -7.47
C THR A 21 -9.98 1.12 -6.51
N LEU A 22 -10.27 -0.14 -6.84
CA LEU A 22 -9.83 -1.28 -6.04
C LEU A 22 -8.30 -1.37 -5.98
N LEU A 23 -7.62 -1.29 -7.12
CA LEU A 23 -6.15 -1.31 -7.19
C LEU A 23 -5.53 -0.17 -6.38
N PHE A 24 -6.11 1.03 -6.42
CA PHE A 24 -5.68 2.16 -5.60
C PHE A 24 -5.77 1.84 -4.10
N HIS A 25 -6.91 1.34 -3.62
CA HIS A 25 -7.08 1.03 -2.19
C HIS A 25 -6.18 -0.10 -1.71
N LEU A 26 -5.98 -1.15 -2.53
CA LEU A 26 -5.05 -2.23 -2.19
C LEU A 26 -3.60 -1.73 -2.14
N SER A 27 -3.19 -0.90 -3.10
CA SER A 27 -1.86 -0.28 -3.12
C SER A 27 -1.65 0.59 -1.88
N HIS A 28 -2.64 1.43 -1.56
CA HIS A 28 -2.59 2.29 -0.39
C HIS A 28 -2.45 1.48 0.90
N ALA A 29 -3.33 0.52 1.14
CA ALA A 29 -3.29 -0.30 2.36
C ALA A 29 -2.00 -1.15 2.45
N ALA A 30 -1.49 -1.69 1.35
CA ALA A 30 -0.21 -2.39 1.32
C ALA A 30 0.97 -1.46 1.65
N SER A 31 0.99 -0.24 1.11
CA SER A 31 2.03 0.76 1.38
C SER A 31 2.08 1.19 2.86
N GLN A 32 0.93 1.17 3.54
CA GLN A 32 0.81 1.46 4.97
C GLN A 32 1.14 0.27 5.86
N GLY A 33 1.48 -0.90 5.28
CA GLY A 33 1.69 -2.14 6.02
C GLY A 33 0.42 -2.69 6.68
N GLN A 34 -0.76 -2.22 6.27
CA GLN A 34 -2.05 -2.67 6.81
C GLN A 34 -2.50 -4.01 6.23
N LEU A 35 -1.97 -4.37 5.05
CA LEU A 35 -2.21 -5.65 4.40
C LEU A 35 -0.90 -6.39 4.20
N ASP A 36 -0.95 -7.71 4.34
CA ASP A 36 0.14 -8.60 3.94
C ASP A 36 0.34 -8.53 2.41
N PRO A 37 1.52 -8.10 1.93
CA PRO A 37 1.85 -8.08 0.50
C PRO A 37 1.69 -9.44 -0.18
N VAL A 38 1.89 -10.57 0.52
CA VAL A 38 1.68 -11.89 -0.08
C VAL A 38 0.20 -12.11 -0.40
N LEU A 39 -0.69 -11.81 0.55
CA LEU A 39 -2.13 -11.86 0.33
C LEU A 39 -2.56 -10.92 -0.80
N VAL A 40 -2.06 -9.69 -0.80
CA VAL A 40 -2.38 -8.67 -1.82
C VAL A 40 -1.94 -9.13 -3.20
N ARG A 41 -0.78 -9.81 -3.32
CA ARG A 41 -0.33 -10.42 -4.57
C ARG A 41 -1.29 -11.47 -5.10
N GLU A 42 -1.73 -12.39 -4.24
CA GLU A 42 -2.64 -13.46 -4.65
C GLU A 42 -4.01 -12.92 -5.05
N LEU A 43 -4.48 -11.85 -4.39
CA LEU A 43 -5.66 -11.11 -4.83
C LEU A 43 -5.43 -10.40 -6.16
N GLY A 44 -4.27 -9.77 -6.35
CA GLY A 44 -3.87 -9.10 -7.59
C GLY A 44 -3.94 -10.02 -8.81
N LYS A 45 -3.51 -11.29 -8.68
CA LYS A 45 -3.65 -12.28 -9.76
C LYS A 45 -5.10 -12.49 -10.21
N ARG A 46 -6.04 -12.54 -9.26
CA ARG A 46 -7.47 -12.70 -9.58
C ARG A 46 -8.02 -11.45 -10.25
N ILE A 47 -7.58 -10.28 -9.78
CA ILE A 47 -7.92 -8.99 -10.37
C ILE A 47 -7.40 -8.91 -11.82
N TYR A 48 -6.21 -9.46 -12.12
CA TYR A 48 -5.70 -9.48 -13.50
C TYR A 48 -6.55 -10.31 -14.46
N THR A 49 -7.07 -11.46 -14.02
CA THR A 49 -8.02 -12.23 -14.84
C THR A 49 -9.27 -11.41 -15.19
N GLU A 50 -9.77 -10.63 -14.23
CA GLU A 50 -10.92 -9.75 -14.43
C GLU A 50 -10.58 -8.57 -15.35
N ILE A 51 -9.38 -8.00 -15.22
CA ILE A 51 -8.89 -6.92 -16.10
C ILE A 51 -8.70 -7.41 -17.53
N ASP A 52 -8.17 -8.61 -17.73
CA ASP A 52 -8.02 -9.21 -19.05
C ASP A 52 -9.39 -9.44 -19.70
N ALA A 53 -10.40 -9.84 -18.93
CA ALA A 53 -11.78 -9.91 -19.40
C ALA A 53 -12.35 -8.52 -19.77
N CYS A 54 -12.01 -7.46 -19.03
CA CYS A 54 -12.36 -6.10 -19.41
C CYS A 54 -11.66 -5.61 -20.68
N LYS A 55 -10.41 -6.02 -20.92
CA LYS A 55 -9.63 -5.64 -22.12
C LYS A 55 -10.10 -6.36 -23.39
N ALA A 56 -10.66 -7.55 -23.24
CA ALA A 56 -11.23 -8.32 -24.34
C ALA A 56 -12.64 -7.84 -24.77
N ASP A 57 -13.24 -6.92 -24.02
CA ASP A 57 -14.53 -6.30 -24.34
C ASP A 57 -14.32 -5.07 -25.22
N ASP A 58 -14.55 -5.22 -26.54
CA ASP A 58 -14.41 -4.17 -27.56
C ASP A 58 -15.31 -2.94 -27.32
N ALA A 59 -16.29 -3.02 -26.42
CA ALA A 59 -17.16 -1.90 -26.07
C ALA A 59 -16.52 -0.90 -25.09
N LYS A 60 -15.31 -1.16 -24.57
CA LYS A 60 -14.65 -0.28 -23.59
C LYS A 60 -13.89 0.89 -24.24
N SER A 61 -13.91 2.04 -23.56
CA SER A 61 -13.15 3.21 -23.99
C SER A 61 -11.65 2.96 -23.88
N GLN A 62 -10.89 3.25 -24.92
CA GLN A 62 -9.42 3.15 -24.91
C GLN A 62 -8.78 3.98 -23.78
N VAL A 63 -9.40 5.11 -23.42
CA VAL A 63 -8.94 5.95 -22.32
C VAL A 63 -9.05 5.20 -20.99
N GLU A 64 -10.17 4.50 -20.75
CA GLU A 64 -10.37 3.71 -19.54
C GLU A 64 -9.40 2.52 -19.47
N LEU A 65 -9.14 1.86 -20.61
CA LEU A 65 -8.19 0.76 -20.68
C LEU A 65 -6.74 1.21 -20.40
N ASN A 66 -6.38 2.41 -20.85
CA ASN A 66 -5.08 3.02 -20.57
C ASN A 66 -4.94 3.36 -19.07
N LEU A 67 -5.96 4.00 -18.47
CA LEU A 67 -5.99 4.29 -17.03
C LEU A 67 -5.92 3.02 -16.19
N LEU A 68 -6.63 1.96 -16.60
CA LEU A 68 -6.58 0.67 -15.93
C LEU A 68 -5.18 0.04 -15.99
N SER A 69 -4.53 0.10 -17.16
CA SER A 69 -3.16 -0.40 -17.32
C SER A 69 -2.15 0.38 -16.49
N GLU A 70 -2.32 1.70 -16.37
CA GLU A 70 -1.50 2.55 -15.51
C GLU A 70 -1.71 2.22 -14.02
N ALA A 71 -2.96 1.99 -13.60
CA ALA A 71 -3.28 1.57 -12.24
C ALA A 71 -2.65 0.21 -11.89
N MET A 72 -2.63 -0.74 -12.84
CA MET A 72 -1.93 -2.02 -12.66
C MET A 72 -0.43 -1.83 -12.45
N ALA A 73 0.22 -1.00 -13.27
CA ALA A 73 1.65 -0.76 -13.15
C ALA A 73 2.02 -0.18 -11.77
N ARG A 74 1.25 0.81 -11.29
CA ARG A 74 1.44 1.40 -9.96
C ARG A 74 1.21 0.39 -8.83
N PHE A 75 0.22 -0.48 -8.99
CA PHE A 75 -0.05 -1.54 -8.01
C PHE A 75 1.12 -2.51 -7.88
N GLU A 76 1.69 -2.98 -8.99
CA GLU A 76 2.87 -3.85 -8.98
C GLU A 76 4.11 -3.17 -8.36
N GLU A 77 4.35 -1.91 -8.71
CA GLU A 77 5.44 -1.13 -8.13
C GLU A 77 5.30 -1.00 -6.60
N THR A 78 4.10 -0.65 -6.15
CA THR A 78 3.80 -0.52 -4.71
C THR A 78 3.97 -1.84 -3.99
N LEU A 79 3.50 -2.94 -4.59
CA LEU A 79 3.61 -4.27 -4.03
C LEU A 79 5.07 -4.73 -3.92
N LEU A 80 5.88 -4.44 -4.94
CA LEU A 80 7.32 -4.71 -4.92
C LEU A 80 8.02 -3.91 -3.82
N ALA A 81 7.70 -2.62 -3.68
CA ALA A 81 8.25 -1.76 -2.64
C ALA A 81 7.89 -2.27 -1.22
N ALA A 82 6.63 -2.63 -0.99
CA ALA A 82 6.16 -3.16 0.28
C ALA A 82 6.88 -4.47 0.67
N ARG A 83 7.05 -5.39 -0.29
CA ARG A 83 7.81 -6.64 -0.07
C ARG A 83 9.28 -6.37 0.23
N SER A 84 9.88 -5.42 -0.48
CA SER A 84 11.28 -5.02 -0.26
C SER A 84 11.47 -4.43 1.14
N HIS A 85 10.53 -3.59 1.59
CA HIS A 85 10.52 -3.05 2.95
C HIS A 85 10.45 -4.17 3.99
N MET A 86 9.55 -5.15 3.82
CA MET A 86 9.45 -6.31 4.71
C MET A 86 10.74 -7.11 4.78
N LEU A 87 11.39 -7.36 3.64
CA LEU A 87 12.65 -8.07 3.57
C LEU A 87 13.76 -7.32 4.32
N ILE A 88 13.90 -6.02 4.08
CA ILE A 88 14.89 -5.18 4.76
C ILE A 88 14.63 -5.15 6.27
N ALA A 89 13.38 -5.03 6.69
CA ALA A 89 13.01 -5.08 8.09
C ALA A 89 13.33 -6.43 8.74
N ALA A 90 13.11 -7.54 8.03
CA ALA A 90 13.47 -8.89 8.50
C ALA A 90 14.99 -9.07 8.63
N ILE A 91 15.77 -8.62 7.65
CA ILE A 91 17.24 -8.65 7.70
C ILE A 91 17.75 -7.86 8.90
N ARG A 92 17.22 -6.64 9.12
CA ARG A 92 17.59 -5.82 10.28
C ARG A 92 17.28 -6.51 11.60
N ARG A 93 16.12 -7.16 11.72
CA ARG A 93 15.76 -7.92 12.93
C ARG A 93 16.69 -9.11 13.14
N ALA A 94 17.00 -9.87 12.10
CA ALA A 94 17.90 -11.02 12.18
C ALA A 94 19.32 -10.63 12.60
N GLY A 95 19.87 -9.56 12.02
CA GLY A 95 21.20 -9.04 12.36
C GLY A 95 21.28 -8.40 13.76
N SER A 96 20.17 -7.92 14.31
CA SER A 96 20.13 -7.41 15.70
C SER A 96 20.13 -8.54 16.75
N THR A 97 19.92 -9.80 16.36
CA THR A 97 19.86 -10.93 17.30
C THR A 97 21.25 -11.45 17.73
N GLU A 98 22.34 -10.93 17.17
CA GLU A 98 23.73 -11.36 17.49
C GLU A 98 24.36 -10.65 18.71
N ARG A 99 23.59 -10.19 19.69
CA ARG A 99 24.15 -9.84 21.02
C ARG A 99 23.26 -10.25 22.20
N PRO A 100 23.58 -11.39 22.80
CA PRO A 100 23.56 -11.52 24.24
C PRO A 100 24.96 -11.86 24.74
N HIS A 101 25.83 -10.86 24.95
CA HIS A 101 26.96 -11.07 25.86
C HIS A 101 26.45 -10.85 27.28
N ARG A 102 25.99 -11.95 27.87
CA ARG A 102 25.75 -12.08 29.28
C ARG A 102 27.12 -12.18 29.95
N GLU A 103 27.69 -11.05 30.30
CA GLU A 103 28.82 -11.03 31.22
C GLU A 103 28.24 -11.17 32.63
N ALA A 104 28.25 -12.43 33.09
CA ALA A 104 28.13 -12.72 34.50
C ALA A 104 29.39 -12.18 35.18
N ASP A 105 29.21 -11.16 36.02
CA ASP A 105 30.06 -11.06 37.20
C ASP A 105 29.20 -10.64 38.40
N GLN A 106 28.80 -11.66 39.15
CA GLN A 106 28.16 -11.54 40.43
C GLN A 106 29.28 -11.57 41.46
N ALA A 107 29.66 -10.40 41.99
CA ALA A 107 30.43 -10.30 43.23
C ALA A 107 29.61 -9.52 44.28
N PRO A 108 29.47 -10.05 45.51
CA PRO A 108 28.74 -9.38 46.58
C PRO A 108 29.66 -8.36 47.27
N GLY A 109 29.37 -7.07 47.08
CA GLY A 109 30.03 -5.98 47.79
C GLY A 109 29.03 -5.20 48.60
N THR A 110 28.98 -5.46 49.91
CA THR A 110 28.28 -4.66 50.90
C THR A 110 28.88 -3.25 50.92
N HIS A 111 28.09 -2.21 50.65
CA HIS A 111 28.40 -0.88 51.17
C HIS A 111 27.11 -0.10 51.41
N GLU A 112 26.92 0.24 52.68
CA GLU A 112 25.82 1.03 53.19
C GLU A 112 25.87 2.49 52.71
N GLY A 113 24.68 3.11 52.68
CA GLY A 113 24.51 4.54 52.91
C GLY A 113 24.05 5.36 51.70
N GLY A 114 22.76 5.69 51.64
CA GLY A 114 22.27 6.78 50.78
C GLY A 114 20.77 6.72 50.48
N ALA A 115 20.00 7.63 51.08
CA ALA A 115 18.54 7.70 51.15
C ALA A 115 17.85 8.14 49.82
N PRO A 116 16.49 8.14 49.74
CA PRO A 116 15.71 7.84 48.54
C PRO A 116 15.42 9.01 47.57
N LEU A 117 14.95 8.61 46.38
CA LEU A 117 14.36 9.34 45.25
C LEU A 117 13.67 10.67 45.55
N PRO A 118 13.56 11.53 44.51
CA PRO A 118 12.26 12.07 44.16
C PRO A 118 11.82 11.66 42.75
N GLU A 119 10.60 11.12 42.71
CA GLU A 119 9.73 11.01 41.54
C GLU A 119 9.47 12.37 40.88
N ASN A 120 8.98 12.28 39.64
CA ASN A 120 8.37 13.33 38.80
C ASN A 120 9.27 13.93 37.71
N ARG A 121 9.28 13.28 36.55
CA ARG A 121 9.40 13.99 35.27
C ARG A 121 8.24 13.57 34.35
N PRO A 122 7.35 14.50 33.96
CA PRO A 122 6.22 14.19 33.09
C PRO A 122 6.69 13.76 31.70
N PHE A 123 5.99 12.77 31.15
CA PHE A 123 6.00 12.38 29.75
C PHE A 123 5.66 13.60 28.87
N ASP A 124 6.50 13.90 27.90
CA ASP A 124 6.21 14.89 26.86
C ASP A 124 5.97 14.18 25.52
N PRO A 125 4.72 13.94 25.09
CA PRO A 125 4.43 13.53 23.73
C PRO A 125 4.18 14.77 22.87
N SER A 126 5.24 15.27 22.23
CA SER A 126 5.06 16.27 21.16
C SER A 126 4.46 15.60 19.91
N PRO A 127 3.36 16.13 19.35
CA PRO A 127 2.68 15.54 18.21
C PRO A 127 3.34 15.99 16.90
N VAL A 128 4.10 15.10 16.25
CA VAL A 128 4.36 15.23 14.80
C VAL A 128 3.21 14.54 14.08
N SER A 129 2.07 15.23 14.00
CA SER A 129 0.99 14.86 13.10
C SER A 129 0.35 16.13 12.58
N GLY A 130 0.46 16.36 11.27
CA GLY A 130 -0.29 17.42 10.61
C GLY A 130 0.40 18.07 9.42
N ARG A 131 0.70 17.31 8.36
CA ARG A 131 0.70 17.84 6.98
C ARG A 131 0.33 16.75 5.98
N CYS A 132 -0.97 16.54 5.80
CA CYS A 132 -1.54 15.87 4.62
C CYS A 132 -2.95 16.39 4.36
N THR A 133 -3.07 17.68 4.04
CA THR A 133 -4.31 18.26 3.52
C THR A 133 -3.99 19.25 2.40
N ASP A 134 -3.39 18.76 1.31
CA ASP A 134 -3.18 19.60 0.11
C ASP A 134 -3.60 18.95 -1.21
N TYR A 135 -4.20 17.75 -1.20
CA TYR A 135 -4.60 17.07 -2.45
C TYR A 135 -6.08 17.19 -2.83
N LEU A 136 -6.94 17.79 -2.01
CA LEU A 136 -8.34 18.02 -2.38
C LEU A 136 -8.62 19.39 -3.02
N GLY A 137 -7.61 20.26 -3.13
CA GLY A 137 -7.75 21.58 -3.77
C GLY A 137 -7.68 21.60 -5.30
N ARG A 138 -7.33 20.47 -5.95
CA ARG A 138 -7.09 20.43 -7.41
C ARG A 138 -8.18 19.72 -8.23
N LEU A 139 -9.36 19.51 -7.65
CA LEU A 139 -10.54 19.01 -8.38
C LEU A 139 -11.71 20.01 -8.42
N ALA A 140 -11.55 21.21 -7.85
CA ALA A 140 -12.59 22.25 -7.83
C ALA A 140 -12.41 23.38 -8.87
N THR A 141 -11.51 23.23 -9.84
CA THR A 141 -11.24 24.27 -10.87
C THR A 141 -11.44 23.80 -12.32
N LEU A 142 -12.24 22.76 -12.56
CA LEU A 142 -12.70 22.37 -13.91
C LEU A 142 -14.19 22.64 -14.08
N GLY A 143 -14.61 23.87 -13.77
CA GLY A 143 -16.02 24.25 -13.80
C GLY A 143 -16.25 25.75 -13.95
N GLN A 144 -15.62 26.41 -14.92
CA GLN A 144 -16.11 27.70 -15.42
C GLN A 144 -15.45 28.08 -16.75
N GLY A 145 -16.27 28.20 -17.80
CA GLY A 145 -15.86 28.71 -19.11
C GLY A 145 -16.65 28.14 -20.27
N GLY A 146 -17.96 28.39 -20.30
CA GLY A 146 -18.78 28.13 -21.49
C GLY A 146 -18.40 29.04 -22.67
N PRO A 147 -18.76 28.68 -23.91
CA PRO A 147 -18.37 29.44 -25.10
C PRO A 147 -19.21 30.74 -25.22
N PRO A 148 -18.65 31.85 -25.71
CA PRO A 148 -19.48 32.95 -26.18
C PRO A 148 -20.17 32.52 -27.48
N LEU A 149 -21.49 32.69 -27.48
CA LEU A 149 -22.35 32.68 -28.67
C LEU A 149 -21.88 33.75 -29.66
N GLY A 150 -22.14 33.52 -30.96
CA GLY A 150 -21.78 34.41 -32.06
C GLY A 150 -22.58 35.70 -32.15
#